data_AF-A0A951WYV6-F1
#
_entry.id   AF-A0A951WYV6-F1
#
_cell.length_a   1.000
_cell.length_b   1.000
_cell.length_c   1.000
_cell.angle_alpha   90.00
_cell.angle_beta   90.00
_cell.angle_gamma   90.00
#
_symmetry.space_group_name_H-M   'P 1'
#
loop_
_entity.id
_entity.type
_entity.pdbx_description
1 polymer ?
#
loop_
_entity_poly.entity_id
_entity_poly.type
_entity_poly.pdbx_seq_one_letter_code
_entity_poly.pdbx_strand_id
1 'polypeptide(L)'
;MQSFSSFRTSWLLAISTAVAIGFVALSRTPWLPALTDAAGLVYEWIMLLAAVALLLGVVNVVRLHIQRIQLGLRDWELSLILLSVLAAVAVAGLLSPAGVASPLMEWLFDSLLAPAQAALFSLLAFFMAGAAYRYLRVSRAGGVWMLAGALLVLLLQMPMSSAWLPPAVANFTAWLLTVPVMAAVRGLLLGSGVALLIVTLRLLVGRV
;
A
#
# COMPACT_ATOMS: atom_id res chain seq x y z
N MET A 1 -13.93 -32.20 15.05
CA MET A 1 -13.80 -31.34 16.23
C MET A 1 -12.39 -30.76 16.27
N GLN A 2 -12.17 -29.56 15.72
CA GLN A 2 -10.93 -28.81 15.88
C GLN A 2 -11.31 -27.38 16.25
N SER A 3 -11.38 -27.10 17.55
CA SER A 3 -11.69 -25.78 18.09
C SER A 3 -10.66 -25.41 19.15
N PHE A 4 -10.29 -24.12 19.18
CA PHE A 4 -9.56 -23.42 20.26
C PHE A 4 -8.02 -23.34 20.20
N SER A 5 -7.45 -22.75 19.14
CA SER A 5 -6.12 -22.12 19.27
C SER A 5 -5.98 -20.72 18.66
N SER A 6 -6.98 -20.21 17.92
CA SER A 6 -6.93 -18.87 17.30
C SER A 6 -7.02 -17.71 18.29
N PHE A 7 -7.53 -17.94 19.50
CA PHE A 7 -7.77 -16.87 20.48
C PHE A 7 -6.49 -16.36 21.16
N ARG A 8 -5.44 -17.18 21.33
CA ARG A 8 -4.19 -16.72 21.99
C ARG A 8 -3.25 -15.96 21.05
N THR A 9 -3.30 -16.23 19.75
CA THR A 9 -2.40 -15.62 18.77
C THR A 9 -2.76 -14.16 18.51
N SER A 10 -4.04 -13.78 18.55
CA SER A 10 -4.47 -12.39 18.33
C SER A 10 -4.01 -11.42 19.44
N TRP A 11 -4.01 -11.85 20.71
CA TRP A 11 -3.57 -11.00 21.83
C TRP A 11 -2.07 -10.72 21.81
N LEU A 12 -1.23 -11.72 21.50
CA LEU A 12 0.22 -11.54 21.39
C LEU A 12 0.59 -10.50 20.32
N LEU A 13 -0.21 -10.41 19.26
CA LEU A 13 0.00 -9.48 18.15
C LEU A 13 -0.53 -8.07 18.45
N ALA A 14 -1.66 -7.97 19.15
CA ALA A 14 -2.14 -6.68 19.64
C ALA A 14 -1.11 -6.06 20.61
N ILE A 15 -0.52 -6.89 21.46
CA ILE A 15 0.54 -6.47 22.38
C ILE A 15 1.80 -6.05 21.61
N SER A 16 2.27 -6.84 20.63
CA SER A 16 3.47 -6.46 19.85
C SER A 16 3.27 -5.16 19.07
N THR A 17 2.08 -4.95 18.51
CA THR A 17 1.74 -3.73 17.77
C THR A 17 1.66 -2.51 18.69
N ALA A 18 1.03 -2.65 19.87
CA ALA A 18 0.97 -1.59 20.87
C ALA A 18 2.36 -1.24 21.41
N VAL A 19 3.21 -2.25 21.64
CA VAL A 19 4.61 -2.06 22.08
C VAL A 19 5.42 -1.35 21.00
N ALA A 20 5.27 -1.70 19.73
CA ALA A 20 5.96 -1.01 18.63
C ALA A 20 5.54 0.47 18.51
N ILE A 21 4.23 0.75 18.60
CA ILE A 21 3.71 2.13 18.59
C ILE A 21 4.23 2.91 19.80
N GLY A 22 4.21 2.30 20.99
CA GLY A 22 4.75 2.89 22.21
C GLY A 22 6.25 3.18 22.11
N PHE A 23 7.05 2.23 21.62
CA PHE A 23 8.49 2.39 21.42
C PHE A 23 8.81 3.53 20.45
N VAL A 24 8.08 3.64 19.34
CA VAL A 24 8.26 4.75 18.38
C VAL A 24 7.85 6.09 18.99
N ALA A 25 6.76 6.14 19.75
CA ALA A 25 6.35 7.37 20.42
C ALA A 25 7.36 7.83 21.48
N LEU A 26 7.85 6.90 22.32
CA LEU A 26 8.83 7.21 23.36
C LEU A 26 10.21 7.57 22.79
N SER A 27 10.64 6.95 21.67
CA SER A 27 11.92 7.29 21.03
C SER A 27 11.95 8.69 20.40
N ARG A 28 10.80 9.38 20.27
CA ARG A 28 10.76 10.79 19.85
C ARG A 28 10.88 11.77 21.01
N THR A 29 10.89 11.28 22.26
CA THR A 29 11.03 12.15 23.44
C THR A 29 12.50 12.46 23.72
N PRO A 30 12.89 13.74 23.93
CA PRO A 30 14.31 14.11 24.10
C PRO A 30 14.95 13.62 25.41
N TRP A 31 14.17 13.01 26.30
CA TRP A 31 14.53 12.79 27.71
C TRP A 31 15.17 11.41 27.92
N LEU A 32 15.13 10.54 26.89
CA LEU A 32 15.60 9.16 26.92
C LEU A 32 16.51 8.91 25.70
N PRO A 33 17.77 9.41 25.71
CA PRO A 33 18.68 9.25 24.57
C PRO A 33 19.01 7.78 24.24
N ALA A 34 18.95 6.88 25.23
CA ALA A 34 19.09 5.45 24.96
C ALA A 34 17.98 4.87 24.03
N LEU A 35 16.76 5.45 24.06
CA LEU A 35 15.66 5.01 23.18
C LEU A 35 15.80 5.57 21.77
N THR A 36 16.39 6.77 21.60
CA THR A 36 16.68 7.30 20.26
C THR A 36 17.75 6.45 19.57
N ASP A 37 18.79 6.04 20.30
CA ASP A 37 19.87 5.21 19.77
C ASP A 37 19.36 3.81 19.40
N ALA A 38 18.56 3.19 20.28
CA ALA A 38 17.91 1.91 20.01
C ALA A 38 16.97 1.98 18.79
N ALA A 39 16.23 3.08 18.61
CA ALA A 39 15.39 3.28 17.43
C ALA A 39 16.24 3.40 16.16
N GLY A 40 17.37 4.08 16.21
CA GLY A 40 18.34 4.15 15.11
C GLY A 40 18.80 2.77 14.64
N LEU A 41 19.21 1.91 15.57
CA LEU A 41 19.57 0.52 15.27
C LEU A 41 18.41 -0.25 14.63
N VAL A 42 17.19 -0.10 15.15
CA VAL A 42 16.01 -0.74 14.58
C VAL A 42 15.77 -0.28 13.14
N TYR A 43 15.91 1.02 12.84
CA TYR A 43 15.78 1.53 11.46
C TYR A 43 16.86 0.97 10.54
N GLU A 44 18.11 0.84 11.00
CA GLU A 44 19.20 0.25 10.23
C GLU A 44 18.90 -1.22 9.88
N TRP A 45 18.48 -2.03 10.86
CA TRP A 45 18.05 -3.40 10.63
C TRP A 45 16.86 -3.49 9.66
N ILE A 46 15.86 -2.62 9.80
CA ILE A 46 14.73 -2.56 8.88
C ILE A 46 15.21 -2.26 7.45
N MET A 47 16.14 -1.32 7.29
CA MET A 47 16.67 -0.95 5.99
C MET A 47 17.45 -2.10 5.32
N LEU A 48 18.27 -2.82 6.10
CA LEU A 48 18.97 -4.02 5.64
C LEU A 48 18.00 -5.13 5.23
N LEU A 49 17.00 -5.41 6.08
CA LEU A 49 15.97 -6.41 5.79
C LEU A 49 15.14 -6.03 4.56
N ALA A 50 14.80 -4.75 4.39
CA ALA A 50 14.08 -4.25 3.22
C ALA A 50 14.90 -4.42 1.94
N ALA A 51 16.21 -4.17 1.98
CA ALA A 51 17.10 -4.39 0.84
C ALA A 51 17.14 -5.87 0.42
N VAL A 52 17.30 -6.79 1.39
CA VAL A 52 17.29 -8.24 1.13
C VAL A 52 15.92 -8.70 0.62
N ALA A 53 14.83 -8.21 1.23
CA ALA A 53 13.47 -8.54 0.81
C ALA A 53 13.18 -8.07 -0.62
N LEU A 54 13.68 -6.89 -1.00
CA LEU A 54 13.57 -6.38 -2.37
C LEU A 54 14.28 -7.32 -3.35
N LEU A 55 15.52 -7.73 -3.05
CA LEU A 55 16.26 -8.68 -3.89
C LEU A 55 15.52 -10.01 -4.05
N LEU A 56 15.03 -10.58 -2.95
CA LEU A 56 14.22 -11.80 -2.97
C LEU A 56 12.93 -11.62 -3.78
N GLY A 57 12.29 -10.46 -3.67
CA GLY A 57 11.10 -10.11 -4.45
C GLY A 57 11.38 -10.10 -5.96
N VAL A 58 12.48 -9.47 -6.37
CA VAL A 58 12.93 -9.44 -7.77
C VAL A 58 13.23 -10.86 -8.27
N VAL A 59 14.01 -11.64 -7.51
CA VAL A 59 14.33 -13.03 -7.87
C VAL A 59 13.06 -13.87 -8.01
N ASN A 60 12.08 -13.69 -7.12
CA ASN A 60 10.82 -14.41 -7.17
C ASN A 60 10.01 -14.06 -8.43
N VAL A 61 9.88 -12.77 -8.77
CA VAL A 61 9.20 -12.32 -9.99
C VAL A 61 9.90 -12.88 -11.22
N VAL A 62 11.23 -12.74 -11.30
CA VAL A 62 12.03 -13.26 -12.42
C VAL A 62 11.82 -14.76 -12.59
N ARG A 63 11.96 -15.54 -11.52
CA ARG A 63 11.78 -17.00 -11.55
C ARG A 63 10.39 -17.40 -12.04
N LEU A 64 9.34 -16.79 -11.49
CA LEU A 64 7.94 -17.10 -11.84
C LEU A 64 7.64 -16.80 -13.32
N HIS A 65 8.12 -15.67 -13.83
CA HIS A 65 7.86 -15.26 -15.21
C HIS A 65 8.73 -15.99 -16.22
N ILE A 66 9.99 -16.32 -15.89
CA ILE A 66 10.81 -17.22 -16.71
C ILE A 66 10.14 -18.60 -16.83
N GLN A 67 9.66 -19.15 -15.71
CA GLN A 67 8.97 -20.45 -15.73
C GLN A 67 7.70 -20.40 -16.59
N ARG A 68 6.92 -19.30 -16.55
CA ARG A 68 5.77 -19.12 -17.44
C ARG A 68 6.14 -19.12 -18.92
N ILE A 69 7.25 -18.49 -19.28
CA ILE A 69 7.75 -18.45 -20.66
C ILE A 69 8.22 -19.84 -21.11
N GLN A 70 9.01 -20.51 -20.28
CA GLN A 70 9.52 -21.86 -20.60
C GLN A 70 8.40 -22.90 -20.77
N LEU A 71 7.34 -22.78 -19.97
CA LEU A 71 6.19 -23.68 -20.05
C LEU A 71 5.14 -23.25 -21.08
N GLY A 72 5.35 -22.15 -21.81
CA GLY A 72 4.40 -21.65 -22.82
C GLY A 72 3.01 -21.38 -22.26
N LEU A 73 2.92 -20.89 -21.01
CA LEU A 73 1.64 -20.64 -20.36
C LEU A 73 0.88 -19.50 -21.05
N ARG A 74 -0.43 -19.44 -20.83
CA ARG A 74 -1.27 -18.35 -21.34
C ARG A 74 -0.70 -16.99 -20.91
N ASP A 75 -0.66 -16.05 -21.86
CA ASP A 75 -0.12 -14.70 -21.70
C ASP A 75 1.40 -14.63 -21.41
N TRP A 76 2.18 -15.62 -21.88
CA TRP A 76 3.65 -15.62 -21.75
C TRP A 76 4.32 -14.39 -22.41
N GLU A 77 3.73 -13.85 -23.47
CA GLU A 77 4.20 -12.63 -24.15
C GLU A 77 4.23 -11.43 -23.19
N LEU A 78 3.21 -11.28 -22.34
CA LEU A 78 3.18 -10.24 -21.31
C LEU A 78 4.27 -10.46 -20.25
N SER A 79 4.66 -11.71 -20.01
CA SER A 79 5.77 -12.03 -19.11
C SER A 79 7.11 -11.60 -19.70
N LEU A 80 7.31 -11.69 -21.02
CA LEU A 80 8.49 -11.13 -21.67
C LEU A 80 8.55 -9.61 -21.53
N ILE A 81 7.42 -8.93 -21.76
CA ILE A 81 7.35 -7.47 -21.61
C ILE A 81 7.71 -7.08 -20.18
N LEU A 82 7.15 -7.74 -19.17
CA LEU A 82 7.46 -7.47 -17.77
C LEU A 82 8.95 -7.65 -17.46
N LEU A 83 9.56 -8.76 -17.90
CA LEU A 83 10.99 -9.00 -17.67
C LEU A 83 11.87 -7.98 -18.39
N SER A 84 11.49 -7.56 -19.60
CA SER A 84 12.21 -6.53 -20.35
C SER A 84 12.18 -5.17 -19.65
N VAL A 85 11.01 -4.77 -19.13
CA VAL A 85 10.84 -3.51 -18.38
C VAL A 85 11.60 -3.57 -17.06
N LEU A 86 11.53 -4.70 -16.35
CA LEU A 86 12.29 -4.92 -15.11
C LEU A 86 13.80 -4.79 -15.35
N ALA A 87 14.31 -5.39 -16.42
CA ALA A 87 15.72 -5.27 -16.80
C ALA A 87 16.07 -3.82 -17.18
N ALA A 88 15.23 -3.14 -17.96
CA ALA A 88 15.44 -1.75 -18.33
C ALA A 88 15.53 -0.83 -17.11
N VAL A 89 14.64 -0.98 -16.13
CA VAL A 89 14.64 -0.22 -14.88
C VAL A 89 15.88 -0.54 -14.03
N ALA A 90 16.28 -1.81 -13.93
CA ALA A 90 17.48 -2.19 -13.18
C ALA A 90 18.75 -1.60 -13.81
N VAL A 91 18.90 -1.72 -15.13
CA VAL A 91 20.04 -1.17 -15.88
C VAL A 91 20.07 0.35 -15.79
N ALA A 92 18.93 1.01 -15.96
CA ALA A 92 18.76 2.45 -15.80
C ALA A 92 19.25 2.95 -14.44
N GLY A 93 18.81 2.29 -13.36
CA GLY A 93 19.15 2.67 -12.00
C GLY A 93 20.61 2.38 -11.64
N LEU A 94 21.19 1.30 -12.17
CA LEU A 94 22.58 0.88 -11.89
C LEU A 94 23.63 1.68 -12.68
N LEU A 95 23.33 2.06 -13.92
CA LEU A 95 24.29 2.75 -14.79
C LEU A 95 24.33 4.27 -14.56
N SER A 96 23.27 4.85 -14.00
CA SER A 96 23.24 6.29 -13.73
C SER A 96 23.92 6.64 -12.41
N PRO A 97 24.93 7.53 -12.40
CA PRO A 97 25.52 8.06 -11.16
C PRO A 97 24.51 8.81 -10.28
N ALA A 98 23.46 9.37 -10.90
CA ALA A 98 22.36 10.03 -10.20
C ALA A 98 21.30 9.03 -9.67
N GLY A 99 21.41 7.75 -10.03
CA GLY A 99 20.47 6.69 -9.65
C GLY A 99 19.03 7.05 -9.98
N VAL A 100 18.21 7.15 -8.93
CA VAL A 100 16.77 7.46 -9.01
C VAL A 100 16.51 8.86 -9.57
N ALA A 101 17.42 9.82 -9.38
CA ALA A 101 17.25 11.20 -9.86
C ALA A 101 17.70 11.38 -11.33
N SER A 102 17.85 10.29 -12.08
CA SER A 102 18.28 10.36 -13.47
C SER A 102 17.12 10.70 -14.41
N PRO A 103 17.35 11.49 -15.47
CA PRO A 103 16.32 11.81 -16.46
C PRO A 103 15.69 10.55 -17.10
N LEU A 104 16.49 9.50 -17.23
CA LEU A 104 16.03 8.22 -17.76
C LEU A 104 15.06 7.53 -16.78
N MET A 105 15.35 7.56 -15.47
CA MET A 105 14.45 7.01 -14.46
C MET A 105 13.15 7.81 -14.33
N GLU A 106 13.23 9.13 -14.43
CA GLU A 106 12.05 10.02 -14.47
C GLU A 106 11.16 9.68 -15.68
N TRP A 107 11.75 9.55 -16.86
CA TRP A 107 11.02 9.14 -18.07
C TRP A 107 10.38 7.75 -17.93
N LEU A 108 11.10 6.77 -17.37
CA LEU A 108 10.56 5.44 -17.09
C LEU A 108 9.38 5.50 -16.10
N PHE A 109 9.49 6.36 -15.09
CA PHE A 109 8.42 6.54 -14.12
C PHE A 109 7.16 7.13 -14.78
N ASP A 110 7.30 8.24 -15.51
CA ASP A 110 6.17 8.95 -16.12
C ASP A 110 5.55 8.17 -17.28
N SER A 111 6.34 7.41 -18.02
CA SER A 111 5.88 6.71 -19.23
C SER A 111 5.37 5.29 -18.94
N LEU A 112 5.89 4.62 -17.91
CA LEU A 112 5.56 3.21 -17.63
C LEU A 112 4.89 3.04 -16.28
N LEU A 113 5.51 3.50 -15.18
CA LEU A 113 4.96 3.27 -13.84
C LEU A 113 3.68 4.07 -13.61
N ALA A 114 3.65 5.36 -13.91
CA ALA A 114 2.50 6.22 -13.64
C ALA A 114 1.25 5.77 -14.41
N PRO A 115 1.31 5.47 -15.73
CA PRO A 115 0.14 4.97 -16.46
C PRO A 115 -0.30 3.58 -15.99
N ALA A 116 0.64 2.68 -15.66
CA ALA A 116 0.32 1.35 -15.14
C ALA A 116 -0.40 1.43 -13.77
N GLN A 117 0.07 2.30 -12.88
CA GLN A 117 -0.61 2.56 -11.60
C GLN A 117 -2.00 3.16 -11.82
N ALA A 118 -2.13 4.14 -12.72
CA ALA A 118 -3.42 4.73 -13.08
C ALA A 118 -4.40 3.69 -13.65
N ALA A 119 -3.93 2.75 -14.47
CA ALA A 119 -4.75 1.65 -14.99
C ALA A 119 -5.25 0.72 -13.87
N LEU A 120 -4.37 0.36 -12.92
CA LEU A 120 -4.75 -0.46 -11.76
C LEU A 120 -5.75 0.27 -10.86
N PHE A 121 -5.53 1.56 -10.58
CA PHE A 121 -6.46 2.37 -9.78
C PHE A 121 -7.79 2.61 -10.49
N SER A 122 -7.79 2.80 -11.80
CA SER A 122 -9.00 2.90 -12.61
C SER A 122 -9.81 1.61 -12.51
N LEU A 123 -9.16 0.46 -12.70
CA LEU A 123 -9.81 -0.84 -12.59
C LEU A 123 -10.38 -1.06 -11.17
N LEU A 124 -9.63 -0.71 -10.12
CA LEU A 124 -10.09 -0.76 -8.74
C LEU A 124 -11.29 0.16 -8.51
N ALA A 125 -11.28 1.38 -9.03
CA ALA A 125 -12.38 2.33 -8.93
C ALA A 125 -13.64 1.79 -9.61
N PHE A 126 -13.53 1.21 -10.81
CA PHE A 126 -14.64 0.56 -11.49
C PHE A 126 -15.18 -0.64 -10.72
N PHE A 127 -14.32 -1.50 -10.17
CA PHE A 127 -14.75 -2.62 -9.32
C PHE A 127 -15.44 -2.14 -8.04
N MET A 128 -14.89 -1.12 -7.38
CA MET A 128 -15.44 -0.55 -6.16
C MET A 128 -16.79 0.13 -6.45
N ALA A 129 -16.91 0.87 -7.55
CA ALA A 129 -18.16 1.46 -8.00
C ALA A 129 -19.22 0.39 -8.33
N GLY A 130 -18.85 -0.70 -9.02
CA GLY A 130 -19.75 -1.82 -9.29
C GLY A 130 -20.20 -2.54 -8.02
N ALA A 131 -19.28 -2.77 -7.08
CA ALA A 131 -19.58 -3.36 -5.78
C ALA A 131 -20.47 -2.44 -4.93
N ALA A 132 -20.18 -1.14 -4.91
CA ALA A 132 -20.98 -0.12 -4.24
C ALA A 132 -22.37 -0.03 -4.87
N TYR A 133 -22.49 -0.02 -6.20
CA TYR A 133 -23.78 -0.07 -6.89
C TYR A 133 -24.58 -1.31 -6.48
N ARG A 134 -23.96 -2.49 -6.46
CA ARG A 134 -24.60 -3.73 -5.99
C ARG A 134 -25.02 -3.65 -4.51
N TYR A 135 -24.20 -3.05 -3.66
CA TYR A 135 -24.49 -2.88 -2.22
C TYR A 135 -25.61 -1.87 -1.95
N LEU A 136 -25.62 -0.75 -2.70
CA LEU A 136 -26.61 0.31 -2.60
C LEU A 136 -27.95 -0.06 -3.26
N ARG A 137 -27.93 -0.97 -4.26
CA ARG A 137 -29.13 -1.42 -4.98
C ARG A 137 -29.85 -2.62 -4.32
N VAL A 138 -29.76 -2.76 -2.99
CA VAL A 138 -30.55 -3.74 -2.23
C VAL A 138 -31.32 -3.04 -1.10
N SER A 139 -32.52 -2.57 -1.46
CA SER A 139 -33.75 -2.52 -0.62
C SER A 139 -33.71 -1.92 0.81
N ARG A 140 -32.88 -0.93 1.14
CA ARG A 140 -32.95 -0.24 2.45
C ARG A 140 -33.08 1.27 2.32
N ALA A 141 -33.93 1.86 3.15
CA ALA A 141 -34.23 3.29 3.22
C ALA A 141 -33.00 4.21 3.47
N GLY A 142 -31.84 3.65 3.83
CA GLY A 142 -30.59 4.38 4.03
C GLY A 142 -29.67 4.50 2.80
N GLY A 143 -29.91 3.76 1.71
CA GLY A 143 -29.02 3.74 0.55
C GLY A 143 -28.92 5.08 -0.18
N VAL A 144 -29.99 5.88 -0.16
CA VAL A 144 -30.04 7.22 -0.78
C VAL A 144 -29.09 8.19 -0.08
N TRP A 145 -29.03 8.16 1.26
CA TRP A 145 -28.12 9.03 2.02
C TRP A 145 -26.66 8.66 1.82
N MET A 146 -26.35 7.37 1.71
CA MET A 146 -25.00 6.90 1.37
C MET A 146 -24.60 7.31 -0.05
N LEU A 147 -25.51 7.17 -1.03
CA LEU A 147 -25.26 7.59 -2.40
C LEU A 147 -25.07 9.11 -2.51
N ALA A 148 -25.90 9.89 -1.84
CA ALA A 148 -25.79 11.35 -1.78
C ALA A 148 -24.47 11.78 -1.14
N GLY A 149 -24.07 11.16 -0.02
CA GLY A 149 -22.79 11.42 0.63
C GLY A 149 -21.60 11.06 -0.27
N ALA A 150 -21.64 9.90 -0.93
CA ALA A 150 -20.58 9.48 -1.85
C ALA A 150 -20.44 10.42 -3.06
N LEU A 151 -21.56 10.78 -3.69
CA LEU A 151 -21.57 11.71 -4.82
C LEU A 151 -21.06 13.10 -4.41
N LEU A 152 -21.47 13.57 -3.24
CA LEU A 152 -20.99 14.83 -2.66
C LEU A 152 -19.47 14.79 -2.49
N VAL A 153 -18.92 13.76 -1.84
CA VAL A 153 -17.47 13.61 -1.65
C VAL A 153 -16.70 13.50 -2.98
N LEU A 154 -17.27 12.87 -4.00
CA LEU A 154 -16.67 12.81 -5.33
C LEU A 154 -16.63 14.18 -6.02
N LEU A 155 -17.71 14.97 -5.92
CA LEU A 155 -17.77 16.33 -6.45
C LEU A 155 -16.79 17.25 -5.72
N LEU A 156 -16.65 17.09 -4.40
CA LEU A 156 -15.76 17.88 -3.57
C LEU A 156 -14.27 17.65 -3.90
N GLN A 157 -13.89 16.46 -4.35
CA GLN A 157 -12.51 16.09 -4.71
C GLN A 157 -12.06 16.58 -6.10
N MET A 158 -12.96 17.08 -6.94
CA MET A 158 -12.58 17.55 -8.27
C MET A 158 -11.70 18.81 -8.18
N PRO A 159 -10.60 18.94 -8.96
CA PRO A 159 -9.72 20.11 -8.91
C PRO A 159 -10.43 21.45 -9.16
N MET A 160 -11.58 21.42 -9.87
CA MET A 160 -12.41 22.59 -10.15
C MET A 160 -13.26 23.05 -8.96
N SER A 161 -13.34 22.25 -7.87
CA SER A 161 -14.18 22.56 -6.72
C SER A 161 -13.71 23.82 -5.96
N SER A 162 -12.42 24.10 -5.95
CA SER A 162 -11.85 25.24 -5.22
C SER A 162 -12.17 26.61 -5.83
N ALA A 163 -12.44 26.68 -7.14
CA ALA A 163 -12.71 27.94 -7.84
C ALA A 163 -14.19 28.34 -7.83
N TRP A 164 -15.11 27.39 -7.65
CA TRP A 164 -16.55 27.62 -7.78
C TRP A 164 -17.31 27.47 -6.46
N LEU A 165 -16.74 26.85 -5.42
CA LEU A 165 -17.42 26.64 -4.15
C LEU A 165 -17.15 27.75 -3.12
N PRO A 166 -18.13 28.05 -2.24
CA PRO A 166 -17.92 28.96 -1.12
C PRO A 166 -16.73 28.53 -0.24
N PRO A 167 -15.96 29.48 0.32
CA PRO A 167 -14.79 29.18 1.16
C PRO A 167 -15.09 28.25 2.34
N ALA A 168 -16.30 28.32 2.88
CA ALA A 168 -16.76 27.46 3.97
C ALA A 168 -16.81 25.96 3.57
N VAL A 169 -17.25 25.65 2.35
CA VAL A 169 -17.34 24.26 1.86
C VAL A 169 -15.95 23.74 1.52
N ALA A 170 -15.08 24.59 0.94
CA ALA A 170 -13.69 24.24 0.68
C ALA A 170 -12.94 23.89 1.99
N ASN A 171 -13.11 24.68 3.05
CA ASN A 171 -12.51 24.41 4.36
C ASN A 171 -13.02 23.09 4.99
N PHE A 172 -14.31 22.82 4.90
CA PHE A 172 -14.88 21.55 5.38
C PHE A 172 -14.32 20.35 4.59
N THR A 173 -14.20 20.47 3.27
CA THR A 173 -13.59 19.46 2.39
C THR A 173 -12.14 19.21 2.78
N ALA A 174 -11.35 20.27 2.94
CA ALA A 174 -9.96 20.17 3.32
C ALA A 174 -9.79 19.49 4.68
N TRP A 175 -10.61 19.85 5.67
CA TRP A 175 -10.62 19.17 6.97
C TRP A 175 -10.98 17.69 6.84
N LEU A 176 -12.02 17.34 6.08
CA LEU A 176 -12.44 15.96 5.84
C LEU A 176 -11.32 15.13 5.17
N LEU A 177 -10.66 15.68 4.15
CA LEU A 177 -9.59 14.98 3.43
C LEU A 177 -8.31 14.86 4.26
N THR A 178 -7.95 15.89 5.03
CA THR A 178 -6.67 15.92 5.76
C THR A 178 -6.73 15.24 7.12
N VAL A 179 -7.89 15.17 7.77
CA VAL A 179 -8.04 14.59 9.12
C VAL A 179 -8.60 13.17 9.06
N PRO A 180 -9.91 12.91 8.85
CA PRO A 180 -10.46 11.56 8.92
C PRO A 180 -10.02 10.67 7.75
N VAL A 181 -9.92 11.19 6.52
CA VAL A 181 -9.46 10.37 5.38
C VAL A 181 -8.01 9.97 5.57
N MET A 182 -7.11 10.88 5.93
CA MET A 182 -5.73 10.52 6.23
C MET A 182 -5.61 9.60 7.45
N ALA A 183 -6.46 9.74 8.47
CA ALA A 183 -6.52 8.80 9.58
C ALA A 183 -6.89 7.39 9.10
N ALA A 184 -7.87 7.26 8.20
CA ALA A 184 -8.26 5.99 7.61
C ALA A 184 -7.14 5.38 6.75
N VAL A 185 -6.45 6.17 5.91
CA VAL A 185 -5.31 5.71 5.10
C VAL A 185 -4.17 5.23 6.01
N ARG A 186 -3.84 5.97 7.07
CA ARG A 186 -2.83 5.54 8.05
C ARG A 186 -3.25 4.24 8.74
N GLY A 187 -4.52 4.12 9.12
CA GLY A 187 -5.08 2.87 9.66
C GLY A 187 -4.96 1.69 8.70
N LEU A 188 -5.23 1.90 7.41
CA LEU A 188 -5.07 0.89 6.35
C LEU A 188 -3.60 0.45 6.20
N LEU A 189 -2.66 1.39 6.19
CA LEU A 189 -1.23 1.11 6.08
C LEU A 189 -0.72 0.32 7.30
N LEU A 190 -1.14 0.70 8.51
CA LEU A 190 -0.80 -0.05 9.71
C LEU A 190 -1.44 -1.45 9.70
N GLY A 191 -2.72 -1.53 9.30
CA GLY A 191 -3.46 -2.79 9.23
C GLY A 191 -2.88 -3.77 8.22
N SER A 192 -2.46 -3.29 7.04
CA SER A 192 -1.81 -4.14 6.03
C SER A 192 -0.44 -4.65 6.50
N GLY A 193 0.34 -3.81 7.18
CA GLY A 193 1.61 -4.22 7.80
C GLY A 193 1.42 -5.34 8.81
N VAL A 194 0.44 -5.21 9.71
CA VAL A 194 0.10 -6.25 10.69
C VAL A 194 -0.40 -7.52 10.01
N ALA A 195 -1.24 -7.40 8.97
CA ALA A 195 -1.72 -8.56 8.21
C ALA A 195 -0.57 -9.35 7.58
N LEU A 196 0.44 -8.66 7.02
CA LEU A 196 1.63 -9.31 6.49
C LEU A 196 2.45 -10.01 7.58
N LEU A 197 2.65 -9.38 8.75
CA LEU A 197 3.32 -10.02 9.88
C LEU A 197 2.60 -11.31 10.32
N ILE A 198 1.26 -11.30 10.31
CA ILE A 198 0.44 -12.47 10.64
C ILE A 198 0.67 -13.60 9.64
N VAL A 199 0.64 -13.28 8.35
CA VAL A 199 0.85 -14.28 7.29
C VAL A 199 2.25 -14.87 7.41
N THR A 200 3.28 -14.04 7.58
CA THR A 200 4.66 -14.50 7.74
C THR A 200 4.85 -15.37 8.98
N LEU A 201 4.26 -14.99 10.13
CA LEU A 201 4.36 -15.80 11.35
C LEU A 201 3.68 -17.16 11.19
N ARG A 202 2.52 -17.22 10.52
CA ARG A 202 1.82 -18.48 10.23
C ARG A 202 2.66 -19.41 9.36
N LEU A 203 3.30 -18.86 8.33
CA LEU A 203 4.22 -19.60 7.45
C LEU A 203 5.40 -20.16 8.25
N LEU A 204 6.03 -19.37 9.12
CA LEU A 204 7.17 -19.81 9.94
C LEU A 204 6.80 -20.90 10.97
N VAL A 205 5.59 -20.84 11.53
CA VAL A 205 5.09 -21.85 12.49
C VAL A 205 4.56 -23.10 11.76
N GLY A 206 4.57 -23.12 10.42
CA GLY A 206 4.10 -24.26 9.62
C GLY A 206 2.59 -24.43 9.62
N ARG A 207 1.83 -23.38 9.96
CA ARG A 207 0.37 -23.37 9.93
C ARG A 207 -0.10 -22.56 8.74
N VAL A 208 -0.10 -23.19 7.56
CA VAL A 208 -0.68 -22.63 6.33
C VAL A 208 -2.19 -22.84 6.34
#